data_AF-A0A7X6JCU0-F1
#
_entry.id   AF-A0A7X6JCU0-F1
#
_cell.length_a   1.000
_cell.length_b   1.000
_cell.length_c   1.000
_cell.angle_alpha   90.00
_cell.angle_beta   90.00
_cell.angle_gamma   90.00
#
_symmetry.space_group_name_H-M   'P 1'
#
loop_
_entity.id
_entity.type
_entity.pdbx_description
1 polymer ?
#
loop_
_entity_poly.entity_id
_entity_poly.type
_entity_poly.pdbx_seq_one_letter_code
_entity_poly.pdbx_strand_id
1 'polypeptide(L)'
;MELTERAGQLAEFVAHWKDKPVIWGESDCTAFAAEWVKTLRGERVPFLSDYDSREEAHRLISYYGGLSAIWSQALARIGVFETSSPQLGDVAIVDLADYGEVGVIMGNDRVSILRTDDGTRFLRPRSFVKVWSI
;
A
#
# COMPACT_ATOMS: atom_id res chain seq x y z
N MET A 1 11.75 -12.94 -10.83
CA MET A 1 10.34 -13.36 -10.94
C MET A 1 9.86 -12.97 -12.32
N GLU A 2 9.26 -13.90 -13.05
CA GLU A 2 8.65 -13.60 -14.34
C GLU A 2 7.44 -12.68 -14.11
N LEU A 3 7.20 -11.68 -14.97
CA LEU A 3 6.09 -10.72 -14.80
C LEU A 3 4.72 -11.43 -14.66
N THR A 4 4.57 -12.56 -15.34
CA THR A 4 3.39 -13.42 -15.31
C THR A 4 3.12 -14.00 -13.91
N GLU A 5 4.17 -14.42 -13.20
CA GLU A 5 4.07 -15.01 -11.86
C GLU A 5 3.65 -13.96 -10.83
N ARG A 6 4.26 -12.76 -10.89
CA ARG A 6 3.92 -11.65 -9.99
C ARG A 6 2.48 -11.16 -10.18
N ALA A 7 2.02 -11.13 -11.43
CA ALA A 7 0.63 -10.79 -11.74
C ALA A 7 -0.36 -11.82 -11.17
N GLY A 8 -0.03 -13.11 -11.24
CA GLY A 8 -0.83 -14.18 -10.63
C GLY A 8 -0.94 -14.03 -9.11
N GLN A 9 0.20 -13.86 -8.43
CA GLN A 9 0.24 -13.64 -6.96
C GLN A 9 -0.57 -12.43 -6.53
N LEU A 10 -0.46 -11.31 -7.26
CA LEU A 10 -1.22 -10.11 -6.97
C LEU A 10 -2.72 -10.33 -7.18
N ALA A 11 -3.12 -11.03 -8.24
CA ALA A 11 -4.52 -11.35 -8.50
C ALA A 11 -5.11 -12.23 -7.39
N GLU A 12 -4.39 -13.26 -6.94
CA GLU A 12 -4.79 -14.12 -5.82
C GLU A 12 -4.89 -13.35 -4.51
N PHE A 13 -3.89 -12.51 -4.22
CA PHE A 13 -3.90 -11.63 -3.04
C PHE A 13 -5.12 -10.72 -3.04
N VAL A 14 -5.41 -10.06 -4.15
CA VAL A 14 -6.57 -9.17 -4.26
C VAL A 14 -7.89 -9.93 -4.14
N ALA A 15 -7.99 -11.11 -4.76
CA ALA A 15 -9.18 -11.95 -4.67
C ALA A 15 -9.47 -12.39 -3.23
N HIS A 16 -8.44 -12.66 -2.42
CA HIS A 16 -8.57 -13.01 -1.00
C HIS A 16 -9.29 -11.93 -0.17
N TRP A 17 -9.17 -10.65 -0.56
CA TRP A 17 -9.71 -9.51 0.17
C TRP A 17 -11.04 -8.97 -0.38
N LYS A 18 -11.52 -9.50 -1.51
CA LYS A 18 -12.66 -8.95 -2.27
C LYS A 18 -13.94 -8.78 -1.44
N ASP A 19 -14.31 -9.79 -0.65
CA ASP A 19 -15.57 -9.83 0.11
C ASP A 19 -15.37 -9.63 1.62
N LYS A 20 -14.15 -9.24 2.03
CA LYS A 20 -13.83 -9.01 3.43
C LYS A 20 -14.17 -7.57 3.83
N PRO A 21 -14.53 -7.30 5.09
CA PRO A 21 -14.64 -5.92 5.58
C PRO A 21 -13.30 -5.20 5.51
N VAL A 22 -13.35 -3.87 5.54
CA VAL A 22 -12.16 -3.02 5.69
C VAL A 22 -12.06 -2.61 7.15
N ILE A 23 -10.93 -2.93 7.77
CA ILE A 23 -10.66 -2.68 9.19
C ILE A 23 -9.38 -1.87 9.28
N TRP A 24 -9.42 -0.76 10.01
CA TRP A 24 -8.26 0.09 10.26
C TRP A 24 -7.17 -0.71 10.98
N GLY A 25 -5.94 -0.65 10.48
CA GLY A 25 -4.78 -1.34 11.05
C GLY A 25 -4.55 -2.74 10.49
N GLU A 26 -5.61 -3.38 10.00
CA GLU A 26 -5.55 -4.75 9.48
C GLU A 26 -5.64 -4.81 7.96
N SER A 27 -6.48 -3.97 7.35
CA SER A 27 -6.84 -4.14 5.95
C SER A 27 -7.32 -2.88 5.22
N ASP A 28 -7.12 -1.71 5.82
CA ASP A 28 -7.24 -0.41 5.14
C ASP A 28 -6.16 -0.19 4.06
N CYS A 29 -6.15 0.96 3.39
CA CYS A 29 -5.20 1.26 2.32
C CYS A 29 -3.72 1.04 2.67
N THR A 30 -3.30 1.36 3.91
CA THR A 30 -1.92 1.21 4.37
C THR A 30 -1.65 -0.21 4.82
N ALA A 31 -2.52 -0.79 5.63
CA ALA A 31 -2.37 -2.15 6.13
C ALA A 31 -2.43 -3.20 5.00
N PHE A 32 -3.31 -3.01 4.02
CA PHE A 32 -3.41 -3.85 2.82
C PHE A 32 -2.12 -3.84 1.99
N ALA A 33 -1.54 -2.66 1.76
CA ALA A 33 -0.26 -2.53 1.07
C ALA A 33 0.88 -3.17 1.89
N ALA A 34 0.89 -2.97 3.21
CA ALA A 34 1.88 -3.58 4.10
C ALA A 34 1.81 -5.11 4.11
N GLU A 35 0.60 -5.70 4.08
CA GLU A 35 0.41 -7.15 4.01
C GLU A 35 0.86 -7.72 2.66
N TRP A 36 0.67 -6.99 1.57
CA TRP A 36 1.24 -7.37 0.28
C TRP A 36 2.78 -7.39 0.31
N VAL A 37 3.40 -6.34 0.86
CA VAL A 37 4.87 -6.29 1.03
C VAL A 37 5.35 -7.47 1.89
N LYS A 38 4.64 -7.78 2.98
CA LYS A 38 4.93 -8.94 3.83
C LYS A 38 4.81 -10.26 3.09
N THR A 39 3.81 -10.41 2.20
CA THR A 39 3.65 -11.61 1.36
C THR A 39 4.86 -11.83 0.46
N LEU A 40 5.43 -10.75 -0.10
CA LEU A 40 6.60 -10.83 -0.99
C LEU A 40 7.94 -10.94 -0.25
N ARG A 41 8.08 -10.26 0.89
CA ARG A 41 9.35 -10.18 1.64
C ARG A 41 9.48 -11.23 2.74
N GLY A 42 8.38 -11.82 3.19
CA GLY A 42 8.34 -12.77 4.30
C GLY A 42 8.44 -12.12 5.69
N GLU A 43 8.47 -10.78 5.77
CA GLU A 43 8.57 -10.03 7.02
C GLU A 43 7.57 -8.87 7.06
N ARG A 44 7.09 -8.53 8.27
CA ARG A 44 6.14 -7.43 8.47
C ARG A 44 6.82 -6.08 8.25
N VAL A 45 6.16 -5.14 7.58
CA VAL A 45 6.59 -3.73 7.55
C VAL A 45 6.43 -3.11 8.95
N PRO A 46 7.51 -2.78 9.66
CA PRO A 46 7.43 -2.36 11.07
C PRO A 46 6.63 -1.07 11.23
N PHE A 47 5.81 -0.98 12.28
CA PHE A 47 5.03 0.20 12.72
C PHE A 47 4.10 0.87 11.70
N LEU A 48 4.14 0.48 10.43
CA LEU A 48 3.36 1.12 9.38
C LEU A 48 1.85 0.96 9.57
N SER A 49 1.45 -0.17 10.16
CA SER A 49 0.06 -0.51 10.50
C SER A 49 -0.15 -0.74 12.01
N ASP A 50 0.67 -0.13 12.87
CA ASP A 50 0.52 -0.20 14.33
C ASP A 50 -0.50 0.85 14.82
N TYR A 51 -1.76 0.63 14.51
CA TYR A 51 -2.91 1.43 14.95
C TYR A 51 -4.20 0.61 14.81
N ASP A 52 -5.23 0.91 15.59
CA ASP A 52 -6.51 0.18 15.56
C ASP A 52 -7.69 1.06 15.10
N SER A 53 -7.44 2.34 14.81
CA SER A 53 -8.45 3.31 14.41
C SER A 53 -7.93 4.35 13.43
N ARG A 54 -8.85 5.02 12.74
CA ARG A 54 -8.54 6.15 11.84
C ARG A 54 -7.82 7.27 12.57
N GLU A 55 -8.27 7.60 13.78
CA GLU A 55 -7.71 8.66 14.60
C GLU A 55 -6.28 8.33 15.03
N GLU A 56 -5.98 7.07 15.35
CA GLU A 56 -4.62 6.61 15.64
C GLU A 56 -3.73 6.64 14.41
N ALA A 57 -4.23 6.18 13.26
CA ALA A 57 -3.51 6.27 12.00
C ALA A 57 -3.10 7.71 11.71
N HIS A 58 -4.03 8.66 11.85
CA HIS A 58 -3.74 10.08 11.65
C HIS A 58 -2.73 10.64 12.67
N ARG A 59 -2.81 10.23 13.95
CA ARG A 59 -1.80 10.61 14.96
C ARG A 59 -0.42 10.11 14.59
N LEU A 60 -0.33 8.86 14.12
CA LEU A 60 0.92 8.23 13.71
C LEU A 60 1.50 8.94 12.48
N ILE A 61 0.67 9.19 11.46
CA ILE A 61 1.03 9.97 10.27
C ILE A 61 1.57 11.35 10.67
N SER A 62 0.86 12.06 11.55
CA SER A 62 1.29 13.38 12.01
C SER A 62 2.61 13.32 12.78
N TYR A 63 2.81 12.31 13.64
CA TYR A 63 4.04 12.14 14.42
C TYR A 63 5.27 11.95 13.53
N TYR A 64 5.14 11.19 12.45
CA TYR A 64 6.22 10.95 11.48
C TYR A 64 6.37 12.06 10.43
N GLY A 65 5.49 13.07 10.41
CA GLY A 65 5.55 14.19 9.49
C GLY A 65 4.88 13.97 8.14
N GLY A 66 3.93 13.03 8.04
CA GLY A 66 3.15 12.74 6.83
C GLY A 66 3.17 11.27 6.42
N LEU A 67 2.25 10.87 5.52
CA LEU A 67 2.10 9.47 5.12
C LEU A 67 3.35 9.00 4.36
N SER A 68 3.85 9.83 3.45
CA SER A 68 5.11 9.56 2.73
C SER A 68 6.32 9.38 3.65
N ALA A 69 6.36 10.09 4.78
CA ALA A 69 7.46 10.03 5.73
C ALA A 69 7.44 8.73 6.54
N ILE A 70 6.29 8.34 7.10
CA ILE A 70 6.16 7.06 7.82
C ILE A 70 6.41 5.86 6.89
N TRP A 71 5.87 5.86 5.66
CA TRP A 71 6.11 4.81 4.68
C TRP A 71 7.61 4.67 4.36
N SER A 72 8.29 5.79 4.10
CA SER A 72 9.74 5.79 3.82
C SER A 72 10.53 5.19 4.98
N GLN A 73 10.22 5.59 6.22
CA GLN A 73 10.92 5.10 7.41
C GLN A 73 10.64 3.62 7.66
N ALA A 74 9.39 3.18 7.50
CA ALA A 74 8.99 1.80 7.74
C ALA A 74 9.59 0.83 6.71
N LEU A 75 9.48 1.16 5.42
CA LEU A 75 10.00 0.35 4.34
C LEU A 75 11.53 0.29 4.34
N ALA A 76 12.21 1.37 4.72
CA ALA A 76 13.66 1.36 4.85
C ALA A 76 14.17 0.37 5.91
N ARG A 77 13.37 0.04 6.94
CA ARG A 77 13.75 -0.96 7.96
C ARG A 77 13.88 -2.37 7.41
N ILE A 78 13.21 -2.65 6.29
CA ILE A 78 13.23 -3.94 5.61
C ILE A 78 13.98 -3.86 4.26
N GLY A 79 14.82 -2.83 4.08
CA GLY A 79 15.65 -2.66 2.89
C GLY A 79 14.88 -2.29 1.61
N VAL A 80 13.65 -1.79 1.74
CA VAL A 80 12.84 -1.29 0.60
C VAL A 80 13.05 0.21 0.44
N PHE A 81 13.34 0.65 -0.78
CA PHE A 81 13.67 2.04 -1.10
C PHE A 81 12.83 2.58 -2.25
N GLU A 82 12.83 3.90 -2.35
CA GLU A 82 12.14 4.64 -3.41
C GLU A 82 12.70 4.30 -4.79
N THR A 83 11.82 4.27 -5.81
CA THR A 83 12.18 3.99 -7.20
C THR A 83 11.60 5.00 -8.17
N SER A 84 12.35 5.31 -9.22
CA SER A 84 11.87 6.08 -10.37
C SER A 84 11.33 5.20 -11.50
N SER A 85 11.44 3.88 -11.36
CA SER A 85 11.09 2.88 -12.38
C SER A 85 10.08 1.87 -11.80
N PRO A 86 8.83 2.30 -11.52
CA PRO A 86 7.80 1.43 -10.95
C PRO A 86 7.55 0.18 -11.79
N GLN A 87 7.32 -0.92 -11.11
CA GLN A 87 6.90 -2.20 -11.69
C GLN A 87 5.57 -2.67 -11.10
N LEU A 88 4.97 -3.67 -11.76
CA LEU A 88 3.82 -4.37 -11.20
C LEU A 88 4.17 -4.90 -9.81
N GLY A 89 3.26 -4.73 -8.85
CA GLY A 89 3.40 -5.17 -7.47
C GLY A 89 4.27 -4.27 -6.59
N ASP A 90 4.80 -3.16 -7.11
CA ASP A 90 5.38 -2.11 -6.27
C ASP A 90 4.29 -1.40 -5.46
N VAL A 91 4.68 -0.67 -4.43
CA VAL A 91 3.74 0.09 -3.60
C VAL A 91 3.99 1.58 -3.75
N ALA A 92 2.93 2.38 -3.63
CA ALA A 92 3.01 3.81 -3.84
C ALA A 92 2.03 4.56 -2.94
N ILE A 93 2.25 5.87 -2.84
CA ILE A 93 1.26 6.82 -2.35
C ILE A 93 0.74 7.64 -3.52
N VAL A 94 -0.57 7.83 -3.56
CA VAL A 94 -1.27 8.71 -4.50
C VAL A 94 -2.10 9.72 -3.73
N ASP A 95 -2.30 10.90 -4.31
CA ASP A 95 -3.19 11.91 -3.76
C ASP A 95 -4.53 11.88 -4.51
N LEU A 96 -5.61 11.59 -3.79
CA LEU A 96 -6.97 11.52 -4.32
C LEU A 96 -7.79 12.70 -3.80
N ALA A 97 -8.53 13.36 -4.69
CA ALA A 97 -9.30 14.56 -4.34
C ALA A 97 -10.20 14.41 -3.09
N ASP A 98 -10.83 13.23 -2.92
CA ASP A 98 -11.77 12.99 -1.82
C ASP A 98 -11.13 12.36 -0.57
N TYR A 99 -9.91 11.82 -0.69
CA TYR A 99 -9.28 11.02 0.38
C TYR A 99 -7.91 11.55 0.84
N GLY A 100 -7.31 12.49 0.10
CA GLY A 100 -5.92 12.90 0.29
C GLY A 100 -4.93 11.79 -0.09
N GLU A 101 -3.78 11.77 0.58
CA GLU A 101 -2.76 10.75 0.40
C GLU A 101 -3.25 9.37 0.88
N VAL A 102 -3.19 8.37 -0.01
CA VAL A 102 -3.54 6.98 0.28
C VAL A 102 -2.48 6.01 -0.25
N GLY A 103 -2.34 4.88 0.44
CA GLY A 103 -1.50 3.76 0.02
C GLY A 103 -2.13 2.92 -1.08
N VAL A 104 -1.32 2.50 -2.06
CA VAL A 104 -1.77 1.65 -3.17
C VAL A 104 -0.72 0.58 -3.51
N ILE A 105 -1.19 -0.52 -4.10
CA ILE A 105 -0.36 -1.51 -4.79
C ILE A 105 -0.48 -1.27 -6.29
N MET A 106 0.64 -1.24 -7.00
CA MET A 106 0.67 -1.02 -8.44
C MET A 106 0.29 -2.28 -9.20
N GLY A 107 -0.75 -2.19 -10.01
CA GLY A 107 -1.10 -3.19 -11.03
C GLY A 107 -0.44 -2.89 -12.37
N ASN A 108 -0.84 -3.64 -13.40
CA ASN A 108 -0.40 -3.37 -14.77
C ASN A 108 -1.05 -2.10 -15.35
N ASP A 109 -0.46 -1.51 -16.39
CA ASP A 109 -1.02 -0.37 -17.13
C ASP A 109 -1.47 0.81 -16.25
N ARG A 110 -0.63 1.13 -15.25
CA ARG A 110 -0.86 2.21 -14.25
C ARG A 110 -2.11 2.05 -13.40
N VAL A 111 -2.70 0.86 -13.36
CA VAL A 111 -3.76 0.58 -12.38
C VAL A 111 -3.14 0.58 -10.99
N SER A 112 -3.84 1.16 -10.03
CA SER A 112 -3.52 1.16 -8.61
C SER A 112 -4.66 0.49 -7.87
N ILE A 113 -4.30 -0.38 -6.93
CA ILE A 113 -5.20 -1.22 -6.16
C ILE A 113 -5.11 -0.77 -4.70
N LEU A 114 -6.26 -0.49 -4.10
CA LEU A 114 -6.35 -0.06 -2.71
C LEU A 114 -7.63 -0.59 -2.08
N ARG A 115 -7.70 -0.50 -0.76
CA ARG A 115 -8.92 -0.76 0.00
C ARG A 115 -9.40 0.52 0.66
N THR A 116 -10.65 0.88 0.40
CA THR A 116 -11.39 1.99 0.98
C THR A 116 -12.54 1.43 1.83
N ASP A 117 -13.29 2.28 2.55
CA ASP A 117 -14.35 1.82 3.46
C ASP A 117 -15.40 0.89 2.79
N ASP A 118 -15.56 0.96 1.47
CA ASP A 118 -16.46 0.14 0.65
C ASP A 118 -15.80 -1.10 0.01
N GLY A 119 -14.55 -1.40 0.34
CA GLY A 119 -13.83 -2.59 -0.11
C GLY A 119 -12.70 -2.29 -1.09
N THR A 120 -12.39 -3.27 -1.95
CA THR A 120 -11.27 -3.18 -2.88
C THR A 120 -11.65 -2.34 -4.11
N ARG A 121 -10.84 -1.32 -4.40
CA ARG A 121 -11.00 -0.44 -5.57
C ARG A 121 -9.80 -0.52 -6.51
N PHE A 122 -10.08 -0.21 -7.77
CA PHE A 122 -9.08 -0.07 -8.83
C PHE A 122 -9.21 1.32 -9.43
N LEU A 123 -8.12 2.07 -9.46
CA LEU A 123 -8.09 3.41 -10.03
C LEU A 123 -6.84 3.62 -10.87
N ARG A 124 -6.86 4.64 -11.74
CA ARG A 124 -5.67 5.07 -12.50
C ARG A 124 -5.30 6.48 -12.05
N PRO A 125 -4.31 6.63 -11.16
CA PRO A 125 -3.93 7.95 -10.66
C PRO A 125 -3.21 8.73 -11.78
N ARG A 126 -3.32 10.05 -11.76
CA ARG A 126 -2.60 10.91 -12.72
C ARG A 126 -1.10 10.98 -12.40
N SER A 127 -0.76 10.91 -11.13
CA SER A 127 0.60 10.98 -10.61
C SER A 127 0.70 10.20 -9.30
N PHE A 128 1.92 9.79 -8.97
CA PHE A 128 2.28 9.23 -7.67
C PHE A 128 2.99 10.30 -6.85
N VAL A 129 2.67 10.36 -5.56
CA VAL A 129 3.42 11.19 -4.59
C VAL A 129 4.79 10.57 -4.35
N LYS A 130 4.82 9.24 -4.15
CA LYS A 130 6.03 8.47 -3.90
C LYS A 130 5.82 6.99 -4.23
N VAL A 131 6.88 6.30 -4.65
CA VAL A 131 6.83 4.89 -5.10
C VAL A 131 8.03 4.14 -4.53
N TRP A 132 7.82 2.90 -4.07
CA TRP A 132 8.86 2.02 -3.55
C TRP A 132 8.90 0.69 -4.31
N SER A 133 10.11 0.24 -4.63
CA SER A 133 10.29 -1.03 -5.32
C SER A 133 10.34 -2.19 -4.35
N ILE A 134 9.42 -3.15 -4.55
CA ILE A 134 9.35 -4.38 -3.76
C ILE A 134 10.01 -5.51 -4.53
#